data_AF-A0A2W7REQ0-F1
#
_entry.id   AF-A0A2W7REQ0-F1
#
_cell.length_a   1.000
_cell.length_b   1.000
_cell.length_c   1.000
_cell.angle_alpha   90.00
_cell.angle_beta   90.00
_cell.angle_gamma   90.00
#
_symmetry.space_group_name_H-M   'P 1'
#
loop_
_entity.id
_entity.type
_entity.pdbx_description
1 polymer ?
#
loop_
_entity_poly.entity_id
_entity_poly.type
_entity_poly.pdbx_seq_one_letter_code
_entity_poly.pdbx_strand_id
1 'polypeptide(L)'
;MTSSTDTATEALETLHTRSVDVLAGFETMVEKAEPAFRPIAERFRSLHQRQIAEIAAMLTAAGRQPDADGSFMSTVNRAVVSVRAFVDEIDADVLGQVQSGEQHVLDAYADALDRPQTPANAARLAEMRQELAVLLAETQASAPLS
;
A
#
# COMPACT_ATOMS: atom_id res chain seq x y z
N MET A 1 -17.51 2.64 24.39
CA MET A 1 -17.23 1.24 24.02
C MET A 1 -17.11 1.24 22.50
N THR A 2 -15.89 1.44 21.98
CA THR A 2 -15.63 1.29 20.55
C THR A 2 -15.67 -0.20 20.25
N SER A 3 -16.57 -0.63 19.37
CA SER A 3 -16.79 -2.05 19.08
C SER A 3 -15.58 -2.62 18.31
N SER A 4 -15.21 -3.88 18.49
CA SER A 4 -14.06 -4.50 17.79
C SER A 4 -14.16 -4.43 16.26
N THR A 5 -15.38 -4.31 15.71
CA THR A 5 -15.62 -4.10 14.28
C THR A 5 -15.12 -2.74 13.79
N ASP A 6 -15.20 -1.71 14.63
CA ASP A 6 -14.72 -0.37 14.29
C ASP A 6 -13.20 -0.37 14.15
N THR A 7 -12.50 -1.05 15.07
CA THR A 7 -11.03 -1.17 15.03
C THR A 7 -10.52 -1.97 13.82
N ALA A 8 -11.28 -2.98 13.36
CA ALA A 8 -10.91 -3.74 12.16
C ALA A 8 -11.09 -2.90 10.89
N THR A 9 -12.12 -2.05 10.88
CA THR A 9 -12.41 -1.15 9.75
C THR A 9 -11.41 -0.01 9.69
N GLU A 10 -11.06 0.61 10.82
CA GLU A 10 -10.00 1.63 10.92
C GLU A 10 -8.64 1.12 10.43
N ALA A 11 -8.30 -0.14 10.74
CA ALA A 11 -7.07 -0.76 10.23
C ALA A 11 -7.11 -0.96 8.70
N LEU A 12 -8.27 -1.33 8.13
CA LEU A 12 -8.45 -1.40 6.68
C LEU A 12 -8.38 -0.02 6.00
N GLU A 13 -8.93 1.03 6.62
CA GLU A 13 -8.82 2.42 6.12
C GLU A 13 -7.36 2.89 6.09
N THR A 14 -6.62 2.56 7.15
CA THR A 14 -5.19 2.85 7.26
C THR A 14 -4.41 2.12 6.18
N LEU A 15 -4.66 0.82 5.99
CA LEU A 15 -4.05 0.02 4.94
C LEU A 15 -4.35 0.59 3.54
N HIS A 16 -5.63 0.88 3.25
CA HIS A 16 -6.05 1.47 1.99
C HIS A 16 -5.31 2.78 1.69
N THR A 17 -5.25 3.67 2.69
CA THR A 17 -4.54 4.94 2.59
C THR A 17 -3.07 4.72 2.23
N ARG A 18 -2.36 3.85 2.96
CA ARG A 18 -0.94 3.59 2.73
C ARG A 18 -0.69 3.02 1.34
N SER A 19 -1.56 2.12 0.87
CA SER A 19 -1.49 1.58 -0.48
C SER A 19 -1.71 2.66 -1.55
N VAL A 20 -2.68 3.57 -1.36
CA VAL A 20 -2.90 4.70 -2.28
C VAL A 20 -1.70 5.65 -2.33
N ASP A 21 -1.10 5.95 -1.17
CA ASP A 21 0.08 6.82 -1.09
C ASP A 21 1.26 6.24 -1.89
N VAL A 22 1.56 4.94 -1.73
CA VAL A 22 2.66 4.31 -2.48
C VAL A 22 2.31 4.15 -3.96
N LEU A 23 1.05 3.91 -4.31
CA LEU A 23 0.60 3.85 -5.71
C LEU A 23 0.93 5.16 -6.44
N ALA A 24 0.62 6.30 -5.85
CA ALA A 24 0.94 7.61 -6.44
C ALA A 24 2.47 7.78 -6.66
N GLY A 25 3.27 7.24 -5.75
CA GLY A 25 4.73 7.15 -5.91
C GLY A 25 5.13 6.31 -7.14
N PHE A 26 4.57 5.11 -7.30
CA PHE A 26 4.86 4.27 -8.46
C PHE A 26 4.34 4.82 -9.78
N GLU A 27 3.20 5.50 -9.79
CA GLU A 27 2.70 6.21 -10.98
C GLU A 27 3.72 7.26 -11.44
N THR A 28 4.27 8.03 -10.50
CA THR A 28 5.36 8.98 -10.79
C THR A 28 6.63 8.28 -11.30
N MET A 29 7.00 7.15 -10.69
CA MET A 29 8.19 6.38 -11.12
C MET A 29 8.02 5.78 -12.51
N VAL A 30 6.84 5.28 -12.88
CA VAL A 30 6.60 4.75 -14.24
C VAL A 30 6.85 5.83 -15.29
N GLU A 31 6.47 7.07 -15.00
CA GLU A 31 6.67 8.22 -15.89
C GLU A 31 8.15 8.66 -15.96
N LYS A 32 8.83 8.70 -14.80
CA LYS A 32 10.10 9.42 -14.66
C LYS A 32 11.34 8.55 -14.47
N ALA A 33 11.19 7.29 -14.06
CA ALA A 33 12.33 6.43 -13.77
C ALA A 33 13.10 6.04 -15.03
N GLU A 34 14.36 5.67 -14.83
CA GLU A 34 15.20 5.13 -15.89
C GLU A 34 14.55 3.91 -16.57
N PRO A 35 14.79 3.67 -17.87
CA PRO A 35 14.19 2.56 -18.61
C PRO A 35 14.43 1.19 -17.98
N ALA A 36 15.57 1.01 -17.29
CA ALA A 36 15.90 -0.24 -16.60
C ALA A 36 15.01 -0.51 -15.37
N PHE A 37 14.55 0.56 -14.69
CA PHE A 37 13.73 0.44 -13.48
C PHE A 37 12.21 0.46 -13.78
N ARG A 38 11.80 1.05 -14.91
CA ARG A 38 10.38 1.15 -15.30
C ARG A 38 9.59 -0.15 -15.19
N PRO A 39 10.08 -1.33 -15.65
CA PRO A 39 9.34 -2.58 -15.52
C PRO A 39 9.06 -2.97 -14.06
N ILE A 40 9.96 -2.65 -13.14
CA ILE A 40 9.77 -2.90 -11.70
C ILE A 40 8.67 -1.99 -11.17
N ALA A 41 8.73 -0.69 -11.46
CA ALA A 41 7.72 0.28 -11.06
C ALA A 41 6.32 -0.08 -11.60
N GLU A 42 6.22 -0.55 -12.85
CA GLU A 42 4.96 -0.99 -13.45
C GLU A 42 4.35 -2.20 -12.73
N ARG A 43 5.19 -3.15 -12.27
CA ARG A 43 4.73 -4.32 -11.50
C ARG A 43 4.14 -3.92 -10.15
N PHE A 44 4.83 -3.04 -9.42
CA PHE A 44 4.33 -2.51 -8.14
C PHE A 44 3.05 -1.69 -8.33
N ARG A 45 3.02 -0.78 -9.30
CA ARG A 45 1.81 -0.02 -9.65
C ARG A 45 0.62 -0.95 -9.91
N SER A 46 0.80 -1.97 -10.74
CA SER A 46 -0.26 -2.91 -11.11
C SER A 46 -0.74 -3.75 -9.92
N LEU A 47 0.18 -4.14 -9.03
CA LEU A 47 -0.15 -4.85 -7.80
C LEU A 47 -1.01 -3.98 -6.89
N HIS A 48 -0.55 -2.76 -6.58
CA HIS A 48 -1.26 -1.83 -5.70
C HIS A 48 -2.62 -1.45 -6.23
N GLN A 49 -2.77 -1.15 -7.52
CA GLN A 49 -4.08 -0.85 -8.13
C GLN A 49 -5.11 -1.96 -7.88
N ARG A 50 -4.71 -3.22 -8.06
CA ARG A 50 -5.58 -4.37 -7.79
C ARG A 50 -5.92 -4.47 -6.30
N GLN A 51 -4.91 -4.42 -5.43
CA GLN A 51 -5.10 -4.59 -3.99
C GLN A 51 -5.95 -3.48 -3.36
N ILE A 52 -5.73 -2.22 -3.77
CA ILE A 52 -6.53 -1.06 -3.34
C ILE A 52 -8.00 -1.26 -3.68
N ALA A 53 -8.32 -1.70 -4.90
CA ALA A 53 -9.70 -1.95 -5.30
C ALA A 53 -10.38 -3.03 -4.44
N GLU A 54 -9.63 -4.07 -4.07
CA GLU A 54 -10.13 -5.14 -3.20
C GLU A 54 -10.32 -4.68 -1.75
N ILE A 55 -9.39 -3.90 -1.20
CA ILE A 55 -9.51 -3.31 0.14
C ILE A 55 -10.69 -2.34 0.19
N ALA A 56 -10.88 -1.52 -0.84
CA ALA A 56 -12.03 -0.62 -0.98
C ALA A 56 -13.37 -1.39 -0.99
N ALA A 57 -13.41 -2.54 -1.66
CA ALA A 57 -14.59 -3.42 -1.65
C ALA A 57 -14.87 -3.98 -0.24
N MET A 58 -13.83 -4.36 0.51
CA MET A 58 -13.97 -4.81 1.91
C MET A 58 -14.51 -3.68 2.80
N LEU A 59 -14.00 -2.46 2.66
CA LEU A 59 -14.46 -1.27 3.39
C LEU A 59 -15.92 -0.93 3.08
N THR A 60 -16.29 -0.99 1.80
CA THR A 60 -17.68 -0.78 1.36
C THR A 60 -18.62 -1.84 1.90
N ALA A 61 -18.20 -3.11 1.89
CA ALA A 61 -18.97 -4.21 2.47
C ALA A 61 -19.14 -4.08 4.00
N ALA A 62 -18.19 -3.42 4.68
CA ALA A 62 -18.27 -3.06 6.10
C ALA A 62 -19.13 -1.81 6.37
N GLY A 63 -19.74 -1.23 5.33
CA GLY A 63 -20.63 -0.06 5.44
C GLY A 63 -19.91 1.29 5.45
N ARG A 64 -18.59 1.33 5.17
CA ARG A 64 -17.89 2.60 4.94
C ARG A 64 -18.20 3.14 3.56
N GLN A 65 -18.06 4.46 3.41
CA GLN A 65 -18.21 5.16 2.15
C GLN A 65 -16.90 5.89 1.86
N PRO A 66 -16.44 5.92 0.61
CA PRO A 66 -15.31 6.74 0.24
C PRO A 66 -15.70 8.23 0.29
N ASP A 67 -14.74 9.07 0.64
CA ASP A 67 -14.76 10.52 0.49
C ASP A 67 -14.75 10.92 -0.99
N ALA A 68 -14.92 12.22 -1.25
CA ALA A 68 -15.00 12.77 -2.61
C ALA A 68 -13.74 12.52 -3.46
N ASP A 69 -12.58 12.30 -2.83
CA ASP A 69 -11.32 11.98 -3.48
C ASP A 69 -11.08 10.45 -3.61
N GLY A 70 -12.02 9.62 -3.17
CA GLY A 70 -11.91 8.16 -3.19
C GLY A 70 -11.18 7.56 -1.98
N SER A 71 -10.68 8.38 -1.05
CA SER A 71 -10.11 7.92 0.22
C SER A 71 -11.20 7.44 1.16
N PHE A 72 -10.88 6.54 2.10
CA PHE A 72 -11.81 6.10 3.16
C PHE A 72 -11.43 6.70 4.52
N MET A 73 -10.70 7.82 4.54
CA MET A 73 -10.22 8.41 5.78
C MET A 73 -11.38 8.89 6.66
N SER A 74 -11.58 8.21 7.80
CA SER A 74 -12.20 8.82 8.98
C SER A 74 -11.45 10.12 9.32
N THR A 75 -12.17 11.16 9.76
CA THR A 75 -11.68 12.56 9.96
C THR A 75 -10.55 12.73 11.01
N VAL A 76 -9.84 11.67 11.40
CA VAL A 76 -8.88 11.67 12.50
C VAL A 76 -7.46 11.44 11.98
N ASN A 77 -6.69 12.54 12.01
CA ASN A 77 -5.26 12.69 11.75
C ASN A 77 -4.77 12.53 10.30
N ARG A 78 -4.89 13.66 9.59
CA ARG A 78 -4.03 14.11 8.50
C ARG A 78 -2.54 13.97 8.86
N ALA A 79 -1.99 12.80 8.61
CA ALA A 79 -0.55 12.56 8.50
C ALA A 79 -0.23 12.02 7.09
N VAL A 80 -0.76 12.70 6.07
CA VAL A 80 -0.33 12.52 4.68
C VAL A 80 0.91 13.39 4.49
N VAL A 81 2.07 12.84 4.86
CA VAL A 81 3.38 13.38 4.51
C VAL A 81 4.18 12.23 3.90
N SER A 82 3.86 11.85 2.66
CA SER A 82 4.68 10.86 1.96
C SER A 82 4.64 10.92 0.43
N VAL A 83 4.09 12.00 -0.16
CA VAL A 83 4.28 12.26 -1.60
C VAL A 83 5.48 13.19 -1.86
N ARG A 84 5.88 14.00 -0.86
CA ARG A 84 6.88 15.07 -1.06
C ARG A 84 8.35 14.66 -0.97
N ALA A 85 8.67 13.39 -0.78
CA ALA A 85 10.06 12.91 -0.70
C ALA A 85 10.50 12.01 -1.87
N PHE A 86 9.56 11.51 -2.69
CA PHE A 86 9.89 10.65 -3.84
C PHE A 86 10.25 11.43 -5.12
N VAL A 87 9.96 12.74 -5.18
CA VAL A 87 9.94 13.50 -6.44
C VAL A 87 11.19 14.34 -6.67
N ASP A 88 11.98 14.63 -5.62
CA ASP A 88 13.06 15.62 -5.75
C ASP A 88 14.35 15.08 -6.37
N GLU A 89 14.59 13.76 -6.38
CA GLU A 89 15.68 13.11 -7.11
C GLU A 89 15.42 11.59 -7.17
N ILE A 90 14.96 11.07 -8.32
CA ILE A 90 15.07 9.63 -8.60
C ILE A 90 16.56 9.36 -8.87
N ASP A 91 17.35 9.41 -7.81
CA ASP A 91 18.79 9.19 -7.80
C ASP A 91 19.10 7.73 -7.39
N ALA A 92 20.39 7.41 -7.27
CA ALA A 92 20.99 6.08 -7.12
C ALA A 92 20.40 5.14 -6.02
N ASP A 93 19.49 5.61 -5.17
CA ASP A 93 18.86 4.82 -4.10
C ASP A 93 17.33 4.66 -4.25
N VAL A 94 16.82 4.64 -5.49
CA VAL A 94 15.37 4.40 -5.74
C VAL A 94 14.87 3.09 -5.11
N LEU A 95 15.76 2.08 -5.01
CA LEU A 95 15.46 0.78 -4.41
C LEU A 95 15.28 0.86 -2.88
N GLY A 96 16.12 1.63 -2.18
CA GLY A 96 15.97 1.87 -0.74
C GLY A 96 14.66 2.62 -0.42
N GLN A 97 14.29 3.58 -1.27
CA GLN A 97 13.02 4.30 -1.11
C GLN A 97 11.81 3.38 -1.34
N VAL A 98 11.84 2.52 -2.38
CA VAL A 98 10.79 1.50 -2.59
C VAL A 98 10.71 0.57 -1.39
N GLN A 99 11.84 0.08 -0.88
CA GLN A 99 11.85 -0.79 0.28
C GLN A 99 11.22 -0.14 1.51
N SER A 100 11.58 1.10 1.82
CA SER A 100 11.00 1.83 2.96
C SER A 100 9.50 2.07 2.78
N GLY A 101 9.07 2.45 1.58
CA GLY A 101 7.66 2.68 1.27
C GLY A 101 6.82 1.41 1.43
N GLU A 102 7.31 0.30 0.86
CA GLU A 102 6.59 -0.98 0.92
C GLU A 102 6.61 -1.62 2.30
N GLN A 103 7.63 -1.38 3.11
CA GLN A 103 7.65 -1.84 4.49
C GLN A 103 6.48 -1.25 5.29
N HIS A 104 6.16 0.04 5.09
CA HIS A 104 5.01 0.66 5.74
C HIS A 104 3.67 0.03 5.32
N VAL A 105 3.55 -0.44 4.08
CA VAL A 105 2.34 -1.16 3.61
C VAL A 105 2.28 -2.56 4.23
N LEU A 106 3.41 -3.28 4.29
CA LEU A 106 3.49 -4.59 4.93
C LEU A 106 3.16 -4.54 6.43
N ASP A 107 3.56 -3.47 7.12
CA ASP A 107 3.23 -3.22 8.52
C ASP A 107 1.73 -2.93 8.70
N ALA A 108 1.12 -2.16 7.78
CA ALA A 108 -0.32 -1.91 7.80
C ALA A 108 -1.13 -3.19 7.52
N TYR A 109 -0.64 -4.07 6.65
CA TYR A 109 -1.23 -5.41 6.48
C TYR A 109 -1.16 -6.22 7.76
N ALA A 110 -0.02 -6.19 8.47
CA ALA A 110 0.14 -6.90 9.74
C ALA A 110 -0.84 -6.37 10.79
N ASP A 111 -0.96 -5.06 10.96
CA ASP A 111 -1.93 -4.46 11.88
C ASP A 111 -3.38 -4.84 11.52
N ALA A 112 -3.75 -4.80 10.24
CA ALA A 112 -5.09 -5.21 9.80
C ALA A 112 -5.39 -6.69 10.08
N LEU A 113 -4.39 -7.58 9.94
CA LEU A 113 -4.49 -9.01 10.22
C LEU A 113 -4.53 -9.33 11.73
N ASP A 114 -3.97 -8.46 12.58
CA ASP A 114 -4.04 -8.56 14.04
C ASP A 114 -5.42 -8.13 14.59
N ARG A 115 -6.28 -7.51 13.77
CA ARG A 115 -7.66 -7.16 14.14
C ARG A 115 -8.64 -8.28 13.80
N PRO A 116 -9.81 -8.36 14.48
CA PRO A 116 -10.85 -9.33 14.16
C PRO A 116 -11.48 -9.12 12.78
N GLN A 117 -10.91 -9.76 11.77
CA GLN A 117 -11.44 -9.81 10.40
C GLN A 117 -12.44 -10.96 10.22
N THR A 118 -13.27 -10.90 9.19
CA THR A 118 -13.98 -12.11 8.74
C THR A 118 -12.96 -13.13 8.21
N PRO A 119 -13.23 -14.45 8.27
CA PRO A 119 -12.28 -15.44 7.76
C PRO A 119 -11.90 -15.23 6.28
N ALA A 120 -12.86 -14.78 5.46
CA ALA A 120 -12.61 -14.47 4.06
C ALA A 120 -11.69 -13.25 3.89
N ASN A 121 -11.92 -12.17 4.65
CA ASN A 121 -11.07 -10.99 4.59
C ASN A 121 -9.66 -11.30 5.11
N ALA A 122 -9.53 -12.04 6.22
CA ALA A 122 -8.25 -12.44 6.79
C ALA A 122 -7.42 -13.24 5.78
N ALA A 123 -8.01 -14.25 5.14
CA ALA A 123 -7.34 -15.05 4.11
C ALA A 123 -6.87 -14.17 2.95
N ARG A 124 -7.74 -13.29 2.44
CA ARG A 124 -7.40 -12.45 1.30
C ARG A 124 -6.34 -11.40 1.62
N LEU A 125 -6.39 -10.79 2.81
CA LEU A 125 -5.36 -9.85 3.29
C LEU A 125 -3.99 -10.55 3.42
N ALA A 126 -3.96 -11.79 3.93
CA ALA A 126 -2.73 -12.57 4.02
C ALA A 126 -2.13 -12.90 2.66
N GLU A 127 -2.96 -13.26 1.68
CA GLU A 127 -2.55 -13.48 0.29
C GLU A 127 -1.97 -12.21 -0.33
N MET A 128 -2.66 -11.06 -0.22
CA MET A 128 -2.18 -9.79 -0.77
C MET A 128 -0.86 -9.35 -0.14
N ARG A 129 -0.72 -9.50 1.18
CA ARG A 129 0.54 -9.23 1.89
C ARG A 129 1.67 -10.11 1.36
N GLN A 130 1.40 -11.39 1.09
CA GLN A 130 2.38 -12.31 0.54
C GLN A 130 2.77 -11.96 -0.90
N GLU A 131 1.80 -11.57 -1.75
CA GLU A 131 2.07 -11.08 -3.10
C GLU A 131 3.05 -9.90 -3.08
N LEU A 132 2.83 -8.94 -2.18
CA LEU A 132 3.71 -7.78 -2.02
C LEU A 132 5.10 -8.16 -1.50
N ALA A 133 5.17 -9.02 -0.48
CA ALA A 133 6.43 -9.48 0.08
C ALA A 133 7.28 -10.22 -0.96
N VAL A 134 6.66 -11.03 -1.83
CA VAL A 134 7.33 -11.73 -2.94
C VAL A 134 7.89 -10.73 -3.94
N LEU A 135 7.08 -9.78 -4.42
CA LEU A 135 7.54 -8.77 -5.38
C LEU A 135 8.70 -7.93 -4.83
N LEU A 136 8.64 -7.58 -3.53
CA LEU A 136 9.70 -6.85 -2.85
C LEU A 136 11.00 -7.68 -2.76
N ALA A 137 10.91 -8.96 -2.40
CA ALA A 137 12.06 -9.85 -2.33
C ALA A 137 12.71 -10.09 -3.72
N GLU A 138 11.90 -10.27 -4.76
CA GLU A 138 12.40 -10.40 -6.14
C GLU A 138 13.14 -9.15 -6.61
N THR A 139 12.62 -7.97 -6.23
CA THR A 139 13.24 -6.68 -6.56
C THR A 139 14.59 -6.53 -5.87
N GLN A 140 14.71 -6.93 -4.60
CA GLN A 140 15.98 -6.94 -3.86
C GLN A 140 17.00 -7.91 -4.45
N ALA A 141 16.56 -9.12 -4.85
CA ALA A 141 17.44 -10.12 -5.45
C ALA A 141 17.96 -9.71 -6.84
N SER A 142 17.24 -8.82 -7.52
CA SER A 142 17.60 -8.31 -8.85
C SER A 142 18.51 -7.08 -8.79
N ALA A 143 18.72 -6.49 -7.61
CA ALA A 143 19.63 -5.36 -7.43
C ALA A 143 21.09 -5.84 -7.57
N PRO A 144 21.93 -5.19 -8.40
CA PRO A 144 23.35 -5.52 -8.44
C PRO A 144 23.97 -5.27 -7.06
N LEU A 145 24.70 -6.26 -6.54
CA LEU A 145 25.52 -6.10 -5.33
C LEU A 145 26.44 -4.89 -5.56
N SER A 146 26.25 -3.84 -4.76
CA SER A 146 27.15 -2.69 -4.72
C SER A 146 28.49 -3.07 -4.11
#